data_AF-A0A6G1ZDK2-F1
#
_entry.id   AF-A0A6G1ZDK2-F1
#
_cell.length_a   1.000
_cell.length_b   1.000
_cell.length_c   1.000
_cell.angle_alpha   90.00
_cell.angle_beta   90.00
_cell.angle_gamma   90.00
#
_symmetry.space_group_name_H-M   'P 1'
#
loop_
_entity.id
_entity.type
_entity.pdbx_description
1 polymer ?
#
loop_
_entity_poly.entity_id
_entity_poly.type
_entity_poly.pdbx_seq_one_letter_code
_entity_poly.pdbx_strand_id
1 'polypeptide(L)'
;MNFNELENYFSSLPDKVLDDAAQIVAEIATEYYKERFREKAFDGNPWAPAKVPRRNGSLLVDSGNLLGSIRPAYVGRDKVVISAGNDKVDYARVHNEGFTGQVTVTAHVRHTAKQGDVQVREHTRRTNIPARPFMGKADELADKIHDRLEGYMNTLK
;
A
#
# COMPACT_ATOMS: atom_id res chain seq x y z
N MET A 1 12.82 0.27 -16.30
CA MET A 1 12.28 -1.06 -16.64
C MET A 1 10.83 -1.08 -16.20
N ASN A 2 9.92 -1.53 -17.06
CA ASN A 2 8.52 -1.70 -16.69
C ASN A 2 8.24 -3.11 -16.13
N PHE A 3 7.05 -3.31 -15.56
CA PHE A 3 6.68 -4.58 -14.94
C PHE A 3 6.71 -5.80 -15.90
N ASN A 4 6.41 -5.62 -17.20
CA ASN A 4 6.44 -6.73 -18.16
C ASN A 4 7.88 -7.15 -18.47
N GLU A 5 8.79 -6.19 -18.57
CA GLU A 5 10.22 -6.44 -18.73
C GLU A 5 10.80 -7.17 -17.51
N LEU A 6 10.33 -6.82 -16.31
CA LEU A 6 10.71 -7.52 -15.07
C LEU A 6 10.22 -8.98 -15.06
N GLU A 7 8.98 -9.25 -15.48
CA GLU A 7 8.44 -10.61 -15.57
C GLU A 7 9.26 -11.47 -16.56
N ASN A 8 9.67 -10.88 -17.69
CA ASN A 8 10.58 -11.53 -18.64
C ASN A 8 11.97 -11.79 -18.02
N TYR A 9 12.49 -10.83 -17.26
CA TYR A 9 13.76 -10.99 -16.54
C TYR A 9 13.71 -12.14 -15.54
N PHE A 10 12.64 -12.26 -14.73
CA PHE A 10 12.47 -13.39 -13.81
C PHE A 10 12.48 -14.74 -14.51
N SER A 11 11.86 -14.82 -15.69
CA SER A 11 11.85 -16.05 -16.50
C SER A 11 13.23 -16.45 -17.02
N SER A 12 14.18 -15.50 -17.07
CA SER A 12 15.57 -15.73 -17.49
C SER A 12 16.50 -16.13 -16.34
N LEU A 13 16.04 -16.03 -15.08
CA LEU A 13 16.86 -16.32 -13.92
C LEU A 13 17.15 -17.83 -13.80
N PRO A 14 18.38 -18.22 -13.43
CA PRO A 14 18.69 -19.62 -13.14
C PRO A 14 17.89 -20.17 -11.96
N ASP A 15 17.42 -21.41 -12.05
CA ASP A 15 16.66 -22.07 -10.96
C ASP A 15 17.36 -21.97 -9.59
N LYS A 16 18.69 -22.10 -9.57
CA LYS A 16 19.47 -22.09 -8.33
C LYS A 16 19.37 -20.77 -7.53
N VAL A 17 18.93 -19.67 -8.14
CA VAL A 17 18.81 -18.36 -7.47
C VAL A 17 17.38 -17.95 -7.16
N LEU A 18 16.37 -18.75 -7.54
CA LEU A 18 14.96 -18.34 -7.40
C LEU A 18 14.51 -18.18 -5.94
N ASP A 19 15.06 -18.95 -5.00
CA ASP A 19 14.73 -18.81 -3.57
C ASP A 19 15.24 -17.45 -3.04
N ASP A 20 16.49 -17.12 -3.34
CA ASP A 20 17.10 -15.84 -2.93
C ASP A 20 16.42 -14.67 -3.65
N ALA A 21 16.10 -14.84 -4.93
CA ALA A 21 15.40 -13.82 -5.70
C ALA A 21 14.02 -13.53 -5.11
N ALA A 22 13.26 -14.55 -4.73
CA ALA A 22 11.97 -14.37 -4.07
C ALA A 22 12.11 -13.60 -2.75
N GLN A 23 13.14 -13.90 -1.95
CA GLN A 23 13.40 -13.20 -0.70
C GLN A 23 13.77 -11.72 -0.93
N ILE A 24 14.64 -11.44 -1.91
CA ILE A 24 15.03 -10.09 -2.31
C ILE A 24 13.81 -9.30 -2.79
N VAL A 25 12.98 -9.89 -3.65
CA VAL A 25 11.75 -9.25 -4.16
C VAL A 25 10.82 -8.92 -3.00
N ALA A 26 10.62 -9.83 -2.05
CA ALA A 26 9.75 -9.62 -0.91
C ALA A 26 10.23 -8.48 -0.01
N GLU A 27 11.53 -8.40 0.23
CA GLU A 27 12.17 -7.33 1.02
C GLU A 27 12.00 -5.97 0.33
N ILE A 28 12.44 -5.86 -0.94
CA ILE A 28 12.42 -4.62 -1.71
C ILE A 28 10.98 -4.12 -1.92
N ALA A 29 10.03 -4.99 -2.25
CA ALA A 29 8.64 -4.60 -2.43
C ALA A 29 8.02 -4.11 -1.11
N THR A 30 8.30 -4.79 0.01
CA THR A 30 7.78 -4.38 1.32
C THR A 30 8.35 -3.01 1.73
N GLU A 31 9.65 -2.80 1.53
CA GLU A 31 10.31 -1.52 1.81
C GLU A 31 9.73 -0.41 0.92
N TYR A 32 9.67 -0.64 -0.39
CA TYR A 32 9.15 0.32 -1.36
C TYR A 32 7.75 0.80 -0.99
N TYR A 33 6.82 -0.11 -0.70
CA TYR A 33 5.44 0.24 -0.34
C TYR A 33 5.35 1.01 0.99
N LYS A 34 6.20 0.69 1.97
CA LYS A 34 6.27 1.44 3.23
C LYS A 34 6.83 2.85 3.03
N GLU A 35 7.83 3.00 2.17
CA GLU A 35 8.46 4.29 1.86
C GLU A 35 7.46 5.29 1.25
N ARG A 36 6.44 4.82 0.53
CA ARG A 36 5.39 5.68 -0.06
C ARG A 36 4.68 6.55 0.97
N PHE A 37 4.55 6.10 2.23
CA PHE A 37 3.93 6.87 3.31
C PHE A 37 4.81 8.03 3.80
N ARG A 38 6.13 7.90 3.64
CA ARG A 38 7.09 8.97 3.91
C ARG A 38 7.12 9.97 2.76
N GLU A 39 7.25 9.48 1.53
CA GLU A 39 7.31 10.29 0.31
C GLU A 39 5.97 10.96 -0.04
N LYS A 40 4.86 10.32 0.34
CA LYS A 40 3.48 10.71 -0.02
C LYS A 40 3.29 10.76 -1.53
N ALA A 41 3.89 9.80 -2.22
CA ALA A 41 3.83 9.63 -3.66
C ALA A 41 3.87 8.14 -4.00
N PHE A 42 3.49 7.80 -5.22
CA PHE A 42 3.60 6.45 -5.75
C PHE A 42 3.96 6.52 -7.23
N ASP A 43 5.04 5.83 -7.60
CA ASP A 43 5.56 5.80 -8.96
C ASP A 43 5.72 7.23 -9.54
N GLY A 44 6.44 8.08 -8.80
CA GLY A 44 6.63 9.51 -9.13
C GLY A 44 5.41 10.42 -8.93
N ASN A 45 4.22 9.90 -8.64
CA ASN A 45 2.98 10.68 -8.56
C ASN A 45 2.60 11.03 -7.11
N PRO A 46 2.61 12.32 -6.70
CA PRO A 46 2.23 12.72 -5.35
C PRO A 46 0.75 12.47 -5.04
N TRP A 47 0.48 12.06 -3.80
CA TRP A 47 -0.89 11.87 -3.31
C TRP A 47 -1.64 13.18 -3.16
N ALA A 48 -2.95 13.14 -3.39
CA ALA A 48 -3.83 14.26 -3.11
C ALA A 48 -3.76 14.64 -1.62
N PRO A 49 -3.59 15.95 -1.30
CA PRO A 49 -3.49 16.42 0.08
C PRO A 49 -4.77 16.10 0.88
N ALA A 50 -4.65 16.15 2.21
CA ALA A 50 -5.83 16.07 3.06
C ALA A 50 -6.70 17.32 2.84
N LYS A 51 -8.02 17.14 2.74
CA LYS A 51 -8.98 18.25 2.62
C LYS A 51 -8.86 19.25 3.77
N VAL A 52 -8.60 18.73 4.97
CA VAL A 52 -8.33 19.51 6.16
C VAL A 52 -6.92 19.18 6.62
N PRO A 53 -5.98 20.14 6.56
CA PRO A 53 -4.64 19.94 7.09
C PRO A 53 -4.68 19.64 8.58
N ARG A 54 -3.96 18.61 9.01
CA ARG A 54 -3.74 18.35 10.44
C ARG A 54 -2.52 19.12 10.93
N ARG A 55 -2.54 19.53 12.19
CA ARG A 55 -1.40 20.19 12.85
C ARG A 55 -0.31 19.20 13.27
N ASN A 56 -0.67 17.92 13.41
CA ASN A 56 0.19 16.83 13.83
C ASN A 56 -0.06 15.57 12.97
N GLY A 57 0.94 14.68 12.95
CA GLY A 57 0.92 13.46 12.14
C GLY A 57 1.23 13.68 10.66
N SER A 58 1.27 12.59 9.90
CA SER A 58 1.52 12.60 8.46
C SER A 58 0.32 12.03 7.70
N LEU A 59 0.20 12.36 6.41
CA LEU A 59 -0.89 11.87 5.58
C LEU A 59 -0.87 10.33 5.55
N LEU A 60 -2.01 9.69 5.86
CA LEU A 60 -2.15 8.23 6.03
C LEU A 60 -1.29 7.60 7.15
N VAL A 61 -0.65 8.40 7.99
CA VAL A 61 0.14 7.92 9.14
C VAL A 61 -0.32 8.66 10.40
N ASP A 62 -1.25 8.02 11.10
CA ASP A 62 -1.70 8.44 12.44
C ASP A 62 -1.11 7.48 13.50
N SER A 63 -1.71 6.31 13.68
CA SER A 63 -1.16 5.25 14.55
C SER A 63 -0.09 4.38 13.89
N GLY A 64 0.10 4.49 12.57
CA GLY A 64 0.96 3.60 11.79
C GLY A 64 0.36 2.22 11.48
N ASN A 65 -0.88 1.93 11.87
CA ASN A 65 -1.50 0.61 11.65
C ASN A 65 -1.53 0.19 10.17
N LEU A 66 -1.85 1.10 9.26
CA LEU A 66 -1.86 0.81 7.82
C LEU A 66 -0.46 0.44 7.32
N LEU A 67 0.55 1.26 7.63
CA LEU A 67 1.94 0.99 7.28
C LEU A 67 2.46 -0.31 7.90
N GLY A 68 2.10 -0.58 9.16
CA GLY A 68 2.43 -1.82 9.87
C GLY A 68 1.72 -3.06 9.33
N SER A 69 0.62 -2.90 8.60
CA SER A 69 -0.10 -4.01 7.96
C SER A 69 0.57 -4.51 6.67
N ILE A 70 1.52 -3.74 6.10
CA ILE A 70 2.22 -4.10 4.88
C ILE A 70 3.25 -5.18 5.17
N ARG A 71 3.03 -6.37 4.60
CA ARG A 71 3.87 -7.55 4.82
C ARG A 71 3.81 -8.53 3.65
N PRO A 72 4.87 -9.34 3.45
CA PRO A 72 4.78 -10.52 2.60
C PRO A 72 3.70 -11.47 3.14
N ALA A 73 2.74 -11.82 2.30
CA ALA A 73 1.74 -12.86 2.57
C ALA A 73 2.20 -14.22 2.06
N TYR A 74 3.01 -14.24 1.00
CA TYR A 74 3.60 -15.44 0.42
C TYR A 74 4.94 -15.10 -0.22
N VAL A 75 5.94 -15.95 -0.01
CA VAL A 75 7.27 -15.84 -0.65
C VAL A 75 7.60 -17.23 -1.17
N GLY A 76 7.57 -17.39 -2.49
CA GLY A 76 7.86 -18.64 -3.17
C GLY A 76 8.60 -18.39 -4.47
N ARG A 77 9.16 -19.47 -5.03
CA ARG A 77 9.95 -19.45 -6.27
C ARG A 77 9.12 -19.01 -7.49
N ASP A 78 7.83 -19.32 -7.47
CA ASP A 78 6.88 -19.00 -8.53
C ASP A 78 6.36 -17.56 -8.43
N LYS A 79 6.20 -17.04 -7.21
CA LYS A 79 5.68 -15.70 -6.96
C LYS A 79 5.95 -15.19 -5.56
N VAL A 80 5.89 -13.87 -5.45
CA VAL A 80 5.82 -13.16 -4.18
C VAL A 80 4.49 -12.42 -4.10
N VAL A 81 3.82 -12.50 -2.95
CA VAL A 81 2.58 -11.79 -2.68
C VAL A 81 2.80 -10.87 -1.50
N ILE A 82 2.63 -9.57 -1.70
CA ILE A 82 2.60 -8.58 -0.62
C ILE A 82 1.14 -8.23 -0.32
N SER A 83 0.81 -8.12 0.96
CA SER A 83 -0.51 -7.76 1.44
C SER A 83 -0.46 -6.46 2.25
N ALA A 84 -1.55 -5.70 2.19
CA ALA A 84 -1.81 -4.57 3.07
C ALA A 84 -3.26 -4.62 3.54
N GLY A 85 -3.48 -4.28 4.80
CA GLY A 85 -4.78 -4.41 5.46
C GLY A 85 -4.92 -5.70 6.27
N ASN A 86 -5.93 -5.70 7.13
CA ASN A 86 -6.42 -6.84 7.93
C ASN A 86 -7.80 -6.45 8.48
N ASP A 87 -8.40 -7.27 9.34
CA ASP A 87 -9.73 -7.02 9.92
C ASP A 87 -9.86 -5.66 10.65
N LYS A 88 -8.75 -5.08 11.11
CA LYS A 88 -8.68 -3.77 11.79
C LYS A 88 -8.23 -2.63 10.87
N VAL A 89 -7.88 -2.94 9.63
CA VAL A 89 -7.36 -2.01 8.61
C VAL A 89 -8.10 -2.28 7.28
N ASP A 90 -9.42 -2.42 7.38
CA ASP A 90 -10.35 -2.63 6.27
C ASP A 90 -10.39 -1.42 5.30
N TYR A 91 -10.04 -0.23 5.81
CA TYR A 91 -9.92 1.01 5.04
C TYR A 91 -8.71 1.07 4.10
N ALA A 92 -7.77 0.11 4.17
CA ALA A 92 -6.56 0.09 3.35
C ALA A 92 -6.89 0.18 1.85
N ARG A 93 -7.78 -0.70 1.38
CA ARG A 93 -8.19 -0.77 -0.04
C ARG A 93 -8.82 0.54 -0.51
N VAL A 94 -9.72 1.09 0.29
CA VAL A 94 -10.42 2.36 -0.02
C VAL A 94 -9.44 3.52 -0.17
N HIS A 95 -8.34 3.53 0.60
CA HIS A 95 -7.30 4.54 0.41
C HIS A 95 -6.40 4.26 -0.79
N ASN A 96 -6.07 3.01 -1.08
CA ASN A 96 -5.23 2.66 -2.24
C ASN A 96 -5.93 3.00 -3.56
N GLU A 97 -7.17 2.53 -3.73
CA GLU A 97 -7.94 2.61 -4.97
C GLU A 97 -8.76 3.91 -5.08
N GLY A 98 -9.02 4.57 -3.95
CA GLY A 98 -10.03 5.61 -3.85
C GLY A 98 -11.45 5.03 -3.79
N PHE A 99 -12.43 5.89 -3.55
CA PHE A 99 -13.83 5.49 -3.52
C PHE A 99 -14.75 6.65 -3.85
N THR A 100 -15.69 6.46 -4.77
CA THR A 100 -16.80 7.38 -4.98
C THR A 100 -18.09 6.60 -5.02
N GLY A 101 -19.01 6.90 -4.10
CA GLY A 101 -20.27 6.14 -4.02
C GLY A 101 -21.15 6.56 -2.85
N GLN A 102 -22.25 5.85 -2.69
CA GLN A 102 -23.09 5.97 -1.50
C GLN A 102 -22.59 5.02 -0.42
N VAL A 103 -22.58 5.49 0.83
CA VAL A 103 -22.28 4.69 2.01
C VAL A 103 -23.45 4.79 2.96
N THR A 104 -23.96 3.65 3.40
CA THR A 104 -24.96 3.58 4.47
C THR A 104 -24.27 3.76 5.81
N VAL A 105 -24.70 4.74 6.58
CA VAL A 105 -24.25 4.96 7.95
C VAL A 105 -25.31 4.39 8.87
N THR A 106 -24.98 3.30 9.55
CA THR A 106 -25.87 2.64 10.52
C THR A 106 -26.23 3.59 11.66
N ALA A 107 -27.43 3.40 12.22
CA ALA A 107 -27.87 4.15 13.38
C ALA A 107 -26.89 3.95 14.56
N HIS A 108 -26.53 5.05 15.23
CA HIS A 108 -25.60 5.04 16.36
C HIS A 108 -25.83 6.26 17.26
N VAL A 109 -25.25 6.23 18.46
CA VAL A 109 -25.26 7.35 19.39
C VAL A 109 -23.96 8.14 19.25
N ARG A 110 -24.06 9.45 19.01
CA ARG A 110 -22.92 10.35 18.95
C ARG A 110 -22.89 11.25 20.18
N HIS A 111 -21.77 11.22 20.90
CA HIS A 111 -21.53 12.08 22.05
C HIS A 111 -21.02 13.45 21.56
N THR A 112 -21.69 14.53 21.94
CA THR A 112 -21.34 15.90 21.53
C THR A 112 -21.16 16.79 22.75
N ALA A 113 -20.06 17.56 22.81
CA ALA A 113 -19.74 18.42 23.96
C ALA A 113 -20.84 19.43 24.35
N LYS A 114 -21.66 19.87 23.39
CA LYS A 114 -22.73 20.87 23.61
C LYS A 114 -24.10 20.28 23.98
N GLN A 115 -24.41 19.07 23.51
CA GLN A 115 -25.77 18.53 23.53
C GLN A 115 -25.85 17.15 24.21
N GLY A 116 -24.73 16.63 24.71
CA GLY A 116 -24.66 15.27 25.26
C GLY A 116 -24.87 14.23 24.16
N ASP A 117 -25.61 13.18 24.48
CA ASP A 117 -25.83 12.04 23.61
C ASP A 117 -26.93 12.33 22.58
N VAL A 118 -26.57 12.25 21.30
CA VAL A 118 -27.49 12.48 20.19
C VAL A 118 -27.68 11.17 19.42
N GLN A 119 -28.93 10.72 19.28
CA GLN A 119 -29.26 9.58 18.45
C GLN A 119 -29.22 9.96 16.97
N VAL A 120 -28.38 9.26 16.21
CA VAL A 120 -28.28 9.41 14.76
C VAL A 120 -29.03 8.24 14.11
N ARG A 121 -30.05 8.56 13.31
CA ARG A 121 -30.79 7.56 12.52
C ARG A 121 -29.95 7.09 11.34
N GLU A 122 -30.22 5.87 10.89
CA GLU A 122 -29.62 5.34 9.66
C GLU A 122 -29.94 6.26 8.48
N HIS A 123 -28.92 6.54 7.67
CA HIS A 123 -29.06 7.32 6.44
C HIS A 123 -27.93 7.00 5.47
N THR A 124 -28.12 7.34 4.20
CA THR A 124 -27.07 7.25 3.19
C THR A 124 -26.38 8.59 2.98
N ARG A 125 -25.09 8.54 2.69
CA ARG A 125 -24.32 9.73 2.29
C ARG A 125 -23.48 9.43 1.07
N ARG A 126 -23.36 10.41 0.18
CA ARG A 126 -22.40 10.35 -0.92
C ARG A 126 -21.00 10.66 -0.39
N THR A 127 -20.04 9.81 -0.68
CA THR A 127 -18.65 9.95 -0.25
C THR A 127 -17.74 9.96 -1.47
N ASN A 128 -16.70 10.80 -1.43
CA ASN A 128 -15.62 10.84 -2.40
C ASN A 128 -14.28 10.85 -1.62
N ILE A 129 -13.54 9.75 -1.76
CA ILE A 129 -12.21 9.54 -1.17
C ILE A 129 -11.24 9.46 -2.35
N PRO A 130 -10.27 10.38 -2.45
CA PRO A 130 -9.28 10.31 -3.52
C PRO A 130 -8.36 9.11 -3.30
N ALA A 131 -7.96 8.48 -4.42
CA ALA A 131 -6.96 7.43 -4.43
C ALA A 131 -5.62 7.97 -3.93
N ARG A 132 -4.97 7.19 -3.08
CA ARG A 132 -3.61 7.39 -2.57
C ARG A 132 -2.91 6.04 -2.68
N PRO A 133 -2.57 5.64 -3.92
CA PRO A 133 -1.97 4.33 -4.15
C PRO A 133 -0.67 4.25 -3.35
N PHE A 134 -0.52 3.19 -2.57
CA PHE A 134 0.71 2.86 -1.87
C PHE A 134 1.17 1.44 -2.21
N MET A 135 0.35 0.70 -2.94
CA MET A 135 0.58 -0.67 -3.36
C MET A 135 0.00 -0.89 -4.76
N GLY A 136 0.74 -1.61 -5.60
CA GLY A 136 0.38 -1.88 -7.00
C GLY A 136 1.62 -2.09 -7.87
N LYS A 137 1.40 -2.19 -9.18
CA LYS A 137 2.48 -2.15 -10.18
C LYS A 137 3.02 -0.72 -10.26
N ALA A 138 4.34 -0.58 -10.24
CA ALA A 138 5.07 0.67 -10.31
C ALA A 138 6.41 0.44 -11.03
N ASP A 139 6.75 1.27 -12.00
CA ASP A 139 7.99 1.11 -12.74
C ASP A 139 9.21 1.37 -11.84
N GLU A 140 9.11 2.31 -10.89
CA GLU A 140 10.14 2.51 -9.86
C GLU A 140 10.42 1.25 -9.03
N LEU A 141 9.39 0.47 -8.73
CA LEU A 141 9.56 -0.79 -7.99
C LEU A 141 10.24 -1.84 -8.86
N ALA A 142 9.86 -1.92 -10.14
CA ALA A 142 10.46 -2.86 -11.07
C ALA A 142 11.96 -2.59 -11.23
N ASP A 143 12.35 -1.32 -11.37
CA ASP A 143 13.75 -0.88 -11.42
C ASP A 143 14.51 -1.25 -10.15
N LYS A 144 13.98 -0.92 -8.96
CA LYS A 144 14.63 -1.25 -7.69
C LYS A 144 14.86 -2.75 -7.52
N ILE A 145 13.88 -3.58 -7.92
CA ILE A 145 14.01 -5.05 -7.86
C ILE A 145 15.09 -5.53 -8.82
N HIS A 146 15.05 -5.07 -10.07
CA HIS A 146 16.01 -5.46 -11.09
C HIS A 146 17.45 -5.15 -10.66
N ASP A 147 17.71 -3.89 -10.27
CA ASP A 147 19.05 -3.42 -9.86
C ASP A 147 19.58 -4.23 -8.66
N ARG A 148 18.71 -4.51 -7.69
CA ARG A 148 19.10 -5.28 -6.50
C ARG A 148 19.45 -6.73 -6.84
N LEU A 149 18.70 -7.35 -7.75
CA LEU A 149 18.94 -8.71 -8.22
C LEU A 149 20.19 -8.81 -9.09
N GLU A 150 20.42 -7.88 -10.01
CA GLU A 150 21.66 -7.85 -10.79
C GLU A 150 22.88 -7.69 -9.87
N GLY A 151 22.79 -6.80 -8.88
CA GLY A 151 23.81 -6.65 -7.85
C GLY A 151 24.08 -7.97 -7.12
N TYR A 152 23.03 -8.70 -6.73
CA TYR A 152 23.16 -10.02 -6.13
C TYR A 152 23.84 -11.03 -7.08
N MET A 153 23.39 -11.12 -8.33
CA MET A 153 23.95 -12.04 -9.32
C MET A 153 25.43 -11.77 -9.60
N ASN A 154 25.86 -10.51 -9.55
CA ASN A 154 27.27 -10.14 -9.71
C ASN A 154 28.14 -10.58 -8.53
N THR A 155 27.58 -10.74 -7.33
CA THR A 155 28.33 -11.30 -6.18
C THR A 155 28.53 -12.81 -6.25
N LEU A 156 27.78 -13.51 -7.10
CA LEU A 156 27.86 -14.96 -7.30
C LEU A 156 28.83 -15.38 -8.41
N LYS A 157 29.36 -14.41 -9.17
CA LYS A 157 30.37 -14.60 -10.22
C LYS A 157 31.76 -14.55 -9.61
#